data_AF-A0A956F3M3-F1
#
_entry.id   AF-A0A956F3M3-F1
#
_cell.length_a   1.000
_cell.length_b   1.000
_cell.length_c   1.000
_cell.angle_alpha   90.00
_cell.angle_beta   90.00
_cell.angle_gamma   90.00
#
_symmetry.space_group_name_H-M   'P 1'
#
loop_
_entity.id
_entity.type
_entity.pdbx_description
1 polymer ?
#
loop_
_entity_poly.entity_id
_entity_poly.type
_entity_poly.pdbx_seq_one_letter_code
_entity_poly.pdbx_strand_id
1 'polypeptide(L)'
;MKLDRVTPTLTPQEFVNRWRGTQLKERSASQSHFNDLCRVLGWPSPTDVDQAGDWYTFERGVGKTLGTSGWADVWLKGHFGWEYKGPKKNLDEALSQLLNYKSSLEHPPLLIVSDMDVIEVHPQFLNRANKPERFTLDDLLNAERRDRLSEIFSNPDGFKSERTTEEVTRAAATEFAKLAERLRERGADPADAAHFLIRLLFCLFAEDVQLLPDGLFTRLVGQAKRQPTHSERMLSTLFGAMSKGGFFGSELIRHFNGGLFNDDTA
;
A
#
# COMPACT_ATOMS: atom_id res chain seq x y z
N MET A 1 11.13 -23.85 7.84
CA MET A 1 11.06 -23.76 9.31
C MET A 1 9.59 -23.63 9.68
N LYS A 2 9.10 -24.41 10.66
CA LYS A 2 7.71 -24.32 11.11
C LYS A 2 7.72 -23.65 12.48
N LEU A 3 7.03 -22.52 12.57
CA LEU A 3 6.71 -21.89 13.84
C LEU A 3 5.45 -22.58 14.37
N ASP A 4 5.41 -22.92 15.65
CA ASP A 4 4.23 -23.51 16.26
C ASP A 4 3.34 -22.43 16.87
N ARG A 5 2.02 -22.58 16.74
CA ARG A 5 1.08 -21.65 17.36
C ARG A 5 1.10 -21.78 18.87
N VAL A 6 0.87 -20.66 19.54
CA VAL A 6 0.69 -20.59 20.99
C VAL A 6 -0.74 -20.13 21.30
N THR A 7 -1.22 -20.45 22.50
CA THR A 7 -2.53 -19.97 22.96
C THR A 7 -2.51 -18.44 23.02
N PRO A 8 -3.46 -17.74 22.37
CA PRO A 8 -3.56 -16.29 22.50
C PRO A 8 -3.73 -15.88 23.97
N THR A 9 -2.92 -14.93 24.43
CA THR A 9 -2.95 -14.41 25.82
C THR A 9 -3.47 -12.99 25.93
N LEU A 10 -3.83 -12.38 24.80
CA LEU A 10 -4.41 -11.04 24.70
C LEU A 10 -5.62 -11.10 23.77
N THR A 11 -6.76 -10.54 24.20
CA THR A 11 -7.93 -10.49 23.33
C THR A 11 -7.80 -9.39 22.27
N PRO A 12 -8.47 -9.50 21.11
CA PRO A 12 -8.49 -8.44 20.11
C PRO A 12 -8.96 -7.09 20.65
N GLN A 13 -9.97 -7.10 21.52
CA GLN A 13 -10.49 -5.87 22.11
C GLN A 13 -9.48 -5.20 23.03
N GLU A 14 -8.74 -5.97 23.84
CA GLU A 14 -7.68 -5.43 24.70
C GLU A 14 -6.51 -4.87 23.89
N PHE A 15 -6.11 -5.56 22.82
CA PHE A 15 -5.08 -5.08 21.89
C PHE A 15 -5.48 -3.72 21.31
N VAL A 16 -6.69 -3.63 20.75
CA VAL A 16 -7.21 -2.39 20.16
C VAL A 16 -7.31 -1.27 21.19
N ASN A 17 -7.81 -1.55 22.39
CA ASN A 17 -7.92 -0.55 23.45
C ASN A 17 -6.56 -0.03 23.91
N ARG A 18 -5.52 -0.87 23.88
CA ARG A 18 -4.15 -0.50 24.29
C ARG A 18 -3.46 0.38 23.26
N TRP A 19 -3.60 0.06 21.98
CA TRP A 19 -2.82 0.71 20.92
C TRP A 19 -3.53 1.89 20.25
N ARG A 20 -4.87 1.92 20.30
CA ARG A 20 -5.65 3.01 19.71
C ARG A 20 -5.25 4.36 20.33
N GLY A 21 -4.78 5.27 19.47
CA GLY A 21 -4.47 6.64 19.87
C GLY A 21 -3.21 6.78 20.73
N THR A 22 -2.37 5.75 20.78
CA THR A 22 -1.07 5.82 21.47
C THR A 22 -0.23 7.00 20.96
N GLN A 23 0.44 7.69 21.88
CA GLN A 23 1.39 8.78 21.58
C GLN A 23 2.83 8.38 21.89
N LEU A 24 3.07 7.08 22.15
CA LEU A 24 4.40 6.58 22.48
C LEU A 24 5.33 6.76 21.27
N LYS A 25 6.61 7.05 21.57
CA LYS A 25 7.63 7.18 20.52
C LYS A 25 7.93 5.80 19.93
N GLU A 26 8.10 5.78 18.61
CA GLU A 26 8.43 4.61 17.77
C GLU A 26 9.39 3.61 18.45
N ARG A 27 10.62 4.06 18.78
CA ARG A 27 11.66 3.23 19.42
C ARG A 27 11.25 2.60 20.77
N SER A 28 10.33 3.21 21.50
CA SER A 28 9.90 2.71 22.82
C SER A 28 8.70 1.77 22.75
N ALA A 29 8.03 1.67 21.61
CA ALA A 29 6.74 1.00 21.49
C ALA A 29 6.71 -0.12 20.44
N SER A 30 7.60 -0.14 19.44
CA SER A 30 7.60 -1.14 18.36
C SER A 30 7.66 -2.58 18.84
N GLN A 31 8.64 -2.92 19.70
CA GLN A 31 8.80 -4.27 20.24
C GLN A 31 7.59 -4.68 21.10
N SER A 32 7.10 -3.78 21.95
CA SER A 32 5.91 -4.03 22.78
C SER A 32 4.65 -4.25 21.93
N HIS A 33 4.46 -3.44 20.90
CA HIS A 33 3.35 -3.57 19.94
C HIS A 33 3.42 -4.91 19.23
N PHE A 34 4.59 -5.27 18.70
CA PHE A 34 4.77 -6.53 17.99
C PHE A 34 4.58 -7.75 18.91
N ASN A 35 5.05 -7.68 20.16
CA ASN A 35 4.82 -8.73 21.15
C ASN A 35 3.33 -8.91 21.45
N ASP A 36 2.59 -7.82 21.63
CA ASP A 36 1.14 -7.88 21.83
C ASP A 36 0.42 -8.37 20.57
N LEU A 37 0.92 -8.05 19.37
CA LEU A 37 0.40 -8.57 18.10
C LEU A 37 0.60 -10.09 18.02
N CYS A 38 1.77 -10.60 18.42
CA CYS A 38 2.03 -12.04 18.51
C CYS A 38 1.03 -12.71 19.48
N ARG A 39 0.80 -12.11 20.65
CA ARG A 39 -0.15 -12.62 21.66
C ARG A 39 -1.59 -12.66 21.18
N VAL A 40 -2.06 -11.67 20.42
CA VAL A 40 -3.44 -11.66 19.90
C VAL A 40 -3.63 -12.61 18.71
N LEU A 41 -2.59 -12.79 17.89
CA LEU A 41 -2.63 -13.71 16.73
C LEU A 41 -2.30 -15.17 17.12
N GLY A 42 -1.81 -15.42 18.34
CA GLY A 42 -1.45 -16.76 18.80
C GLY A 42 -0.15 -17.27 18.19
N TRP A 43 0.84 -16.40 18.06
CA TRP A 43 2.20 -16.71 17.60
C TRP A 43 3.22 -16.35 18.68
N PRO A 44 4.34 -17.07 18.78
CA PRO A 44 5.44 -16.69 19.67
C PRO A 44 6.12 -15.41 19.16
N SER A 45 6.67 -14.63 20.09
CA SER A 45 7.54 -13.50 19.79
C SER A 45 8.97 -13.98 19.48
N PRO A 46 9.84 -13.15 18.86
CA PRO A 46 11.23 -13.51 18.61
C PRO A 46 11.95 -14.01 19.87
N THR A 47 11.73 -13.31 20.99
CA THR A 47 12.36 -13.62 22.28
C THR A 47 11.92 -14.95 22.89
N ASP A 48 10.77 -15.50 22.47
CA ASP A 48 10.26 -16.76 23.01
C ASP A 48 10.95 -17.99 22.39
N VAL A 49 11.44 -17.86 21.15
CA VAL A 49 11.81 -19.03 20.32
C VAL A 49 13.19 -18.96 19.69
N ASP A 50 13.82 -17.78 19.61
CA ASP A 50 15.14 -17.62 19.01
C ASP A 50 16.00 -16.62 19.78
N GLN A 51 16.64 -17.13 20.84
CA GLN A 51 17.52 -16.33 21.70
C GLN A 51 18.82 -15.90 21.01
N ALA A 52 19.23 -16.63 19.95
CA ALA A 52 20.43 -16.31 19.18
C ALA A 52 20.15 -15.27 18.09
N GLY A 53 18.89 -15.16 17.64
CA GLY A 53 18.49 -14.26 16.56
C GLY A 53 18.95 -14.72 15.18
N ASP A 54 19.12 -16.03 14.99
CA ASP A 54 19.59 -16.65 13.76
C ASP A 54 18.53 -16.63 12.66
N TRP A 55 17.24 -16.69 13.02
CA TRP A 55 16.13 -16.86 12.11
C TRP A 55 14.86 -16.08 12.48
N TYR A 56 14.72 -15.59 13.71
CA TYR A 56 13.63 -14.70 14.13
C TYR A 56 14.11 -13.74 15.22
N THR A 57 14.23 -12.45 14.91
CA THR A 57 14.85 -11.51 15.84
C THR A 57 14.28 -10.10 15.73
N PHE A 58 14.45 -9.35 16.82
CA PHE A 58 14.31 -7.90 16.81
C PHE A 58 15.62 -7.26 16.36
N GLU A 59 15.55 -6.08 15.74
CA GLU A 59 16.71 -5.29 15.34
C GLU A 59 17.71 -6.14 14.53
N ARG A 60 17.25 -6.70 13.41
CA ARG A 60 18.13 -7.48 12.52
C ARG A 60 19.08 -6.54 11.80
N GLY A 61 20.37 -6.69 12.09
CA GLY A 61 21.43 -5.88 11.50
C GLY A 61 21.58 -6.10 10.01
N VAL A 62 21.63 -4.99 9.28
CA VAL A 62 21.78 -4.97 7.83
C VAL A 62 23.23 -4.60 7.52
N GLY A 63 23.99 -5.54 6.96
CA GLY A 63 25.43 -5.39 6.72
C GLY A 63 25.79 -4.19 5.83
N LYS A 64 26.97 -3.60 6.04
CA LYS A 64 27.50 -2.43 5.31
C LYS A 64 27.95 -2.81 3.89
N THR A 65 27.05 -3.16 2.98
CA THR A 65 27.46 -3.44 1.60
C THR A 65 27.64 -2.15 0.78
N LEU A 66 27.03 -1.02 1.20
CA LEU A 66 27.11 0.29 0.54
C LEU A 66 27.15 1.48 1.52
N GLY A 67 27.79 1.33 2.69
CA GLY A 67 28.09 2.45 3.59
C GLY A 67 26.96 2.91 4.54
N THR A 68 25.73 2.44 4.35
CA THR A 68 24.63 2.62 5.30
C THR A 68 24.52 1.41 6.22
N SER A 69 24.75 1.62 7.53
CA SER A 69 24.36 0.67 8.57
C SER A 69 22.90 0.90 8.93
N GLY A 70 22.09 -0.14 8.88
CA GLY A 70 20.67 -0.09 9.20
C GLY A 70 20.24 -1.31 10.00
N TRP A 71 18.98 -1.28 10.43
CA TRP A 71 18.33 -2.35 11.17
C TRP A 71 16.92 -2.48 10.62
N ALA A 72 16.41 -3.71 10.52
CA ALA A 72 14.97 -3.94 10.43
C ALA A 72 14.45 -4.20 11.85
N ASP A 73 13.32 -3.58 12.22
CA ASP A 73 12.76 -3.72 13.57
C ASP A 73 12.45 -5.16 13.94
N VAL A 74 11.88 -5.93 13.01
CA VAL A 74 11.64 -7.38 13.18
C VAL A 74 11.97 -8.11 11.89
N TRP A 75 12.54 -9.30 12.01
CA TRP A 75 12.80 -10.15 10.86
C TRP A 75 12.52 -11.61 11.20
N LEU A 76 11.76 -12.28 10.34
CA LEU A 76 11.53 -13.73 10.37
C LEU A 76 12.00 -14.31 9.03
N LYS A 77 13.04 -15.15 9.10
CA LYS A 77 13.69 -15.74 7.93
C LYS A 77 12.69 -16.45 7.02
N GLY A 78 12.72 -16.11 5.74
CA GLY A 78 11.83 -16.68 4.72
C GLY A 78 10.37 -16.24 4.80
N HIS A 79 10.01 -15.32 5.70
CA HIS A 79 8.64 -14.84 5.87
C HIS A 79 8.53 -13.33 5.66
N PHE A 80 9.16 -12.54 6.52
CA PHE A 80 9.05 -11.08 6.43
C PHE A 80 10.27 -10.33 6.98
N GLY A 81 10.46 -9.13 6.44
CA GLY A 81 11.12 -8.03 7.15
C GLY A 81 10.06 -7.01 7.58
N TRP A 82 10.18 -6.46 8.78
CA TRP A 82 9.22 -5.54 9.38
C TRP A 82 9.91 -4.25 9.81
N GLU A 83 9.31 -3.10 9.49
CA GLU A 83 9.77 -1.77 9.91
C GLU A 83 8.61 -0.97 10.50
N TYR A 84 8.83 -0.34 11.65
CA TYR A 84 7.89 0.56 12.28
C TYR A 84 8.16 2.01 11.90
N LYS A 85 7.11 2.83 12.04
CA LYS A 85 7.20 4.28 12.14
C LYS A 85 6.39 4.75 13.36
N GLY A 86 6.65 5.96 13.83
CA GLY A 86 5.81 6.58 14.86
C GLY A 86 4.35 6.73 14.38
N PRO A 87 3.39 6.90 15.31
CA PRO A 87 1.97 6.97 14.97
C PRO A 87 1.66 8.02 13.90
N LYS A 88 0.86 7.64 12.88
CA LYS A 88 0.43 8.50 11.76
C LYS A 88 1.55 9.06 10.89
N LYS A 89 2.73 8.45 10.91
CA LYS A 89 3.84 8.81 10.01
C LYS A 89 3.71 8.13 8.65
N ASN A 90 4.51 8.61 7.70
CA ASN A 90 4.55 8.06 6.35
C ASN A 90 5.17 6.65 6.34
N LEU A 91 4.40 5.66 5.90
CA LEU A 91 4.83 4.27 5.77
C LEU A 91 5.67 4.00 4.50
N ASP A 92 5.62 4.87 3.49
CA ASP A 92 6.42 4.76 2.27
C ASP A 92 7.92 4.87 2.57
N GLU A 93 8.28 5.68 3.57
CA GLU A 93 9.67 5.81 4.04
C GLU A 93 10.17 4.50 4.67
N ALA A 94 9.33 3.85 5.48
CA ALA A 94 9.64 2.54 6.06
C ALA A 94 9.75 1.45 4.99
N LEU A 95 8.86 1.47 4.00
CA LEU A 95 8.91 0.52 2.90
C LEU A 95 10.19 0.69 2.08
N SER A 96 10.56 1.95 1.80
CA SER A 96 11.82 2.29 1.11
C SER A 96 13.05 1.79 1.89
N GLN A 97 13.03 1.87 3.22
CA GLN A 97 14.09 1.31 4.07
C GLN A 97 14.18 -0.21 3.92
N LEU A 98 13.06 -0.92 4.03
CA LEU A 98 13.03 -2.38 3.85
C LEU A 98 13.47 -2.83 2.46
N LEU A 99 13.09 -2.11 1.41
CA LEU A 99 13.53 -2.38 0.04
C LEU A 99 15.05 -2.28 -0.10
N ASN A 100 15.67 -1.29 0.54
CA ASN A 100 17.12 -1.14 0.56
C ASN A 100 17.82 -2.29 1.31
N TYR A 101 17.16 -2.87 2.32
CA TYR A 101 17.69 -3.94 3.16
C TYR A 101 17.39 -5.35 2.64
N LYS A 102 16.57 -5.47 1.59
CA LYS A 102 16.01 -6.74 1.10
C LYS A 102 17.05 -7.85 0.90
N SER A 103 18.20 -7.54 0.32
CA SER A 103 19.27 -8.54 0.09
C SER A 103 19.86 -9.07 1.40
N SER A 104 20.19 -8.18 2.33
CA SER A 104 20.73 -8.50 3.65
C SER A 104 19.73 -9.20 4.57
N LEU A 105 18.42 -9.00 4.33
CA LEU A 105 17.33 -9.73 5.00
C LEU A 105 17.03 -11.09 4.34
N GLU A 106 17.87 -11.55 3.42
CA GLU A 106 17.72 -12.82 2.68
C GLU A 106 16.47 -12.86 1.79
N HIS A 107 16.13 -11.73 1.15
CA HIS A 107 15.02 -11.61 0.21
C HIS A 107 13.68 -12.15 0.75
N PRO A 108 13.16 -11.60 1.86
CA PRO A 108 11.90 -12.07 2.42
C PRO A 108 10.74 -11.88 1.41
N PRO A 109 9.77 -12.81 1.36
CA PRO A 109 8.64 -12.74 0.43
C PRO A 109 7.66 -11.61 0.79
N LEU A 110 7.65 -11.15 2.04
CA LEU A 110 6.82 -10.03 2.49
C LEU A 110 7.70 -8.92 3.10
N LEU A 111 7.38 -7.67 2.80
CA LEU A 111 7.86 -6.50 3.54
C LEU A 111 6.67 -5.92 4.29
N ILE A 112 6.81 -5.69 5.59
CA ILE A 112 5.70 -5.24 6.43
C ILE A 112 6.07 -3.92 7.07
N VAL A 113 5.17 -2.95 6.98
CA VAL A 113 5.35 -1.64 7.58
C VAL A 113 4.20 -1.32 8.52
N SER A 114 4.47 -0.64 9.63
CA SER A 114 3.42 -0.29 10.58
C SER A 114 3.69 0.99 11.34
N ASP A 115 2.64 1.78 11.59
CA ASP A 115 2.67 2.93 12.50
C ASP A 115 1.95 2.63 13.84
N MET A 116 1.72 1.34 14.15
CA MET A 116 0.97 0.82 15.29
C MET A 116 -0.56 1.00 15.21
N ASP A 117 -1.07 1.91 14.37
CA ASP A 117 -2.50 2.00 14.07
C ASP A 117 -2.86 1.18 12.82
N VAL A 118 -1.91 1.07 11.90
CA VAL A 118 -2.02 0.43 10.60
C VAL A 118 -0.86 -0.53 10.40
N ILE A 119 -1.14 -1.68 9.79
CA ILE A 119 -0.16 -2.65 9.32
C ILE A 119 -0.37 -2.83 7.82
N GLU A 120 0.67 -2.68 7.02
CA GLU A 120 0.64 -2.94 5.59
C GLU A 120 1.59 -4.07 5.23
N VAL A 121 1.04 -5.11 4.60
CA VAL A 121 1.78 -6.25 4.10
C VAL A 121 2.01 -6.05 2.62
N HIS A 122 3.28 -5.91 2.21
CA HIS A 122 3.72 -5.69 0.84
C HIS A 122 4.36 -6.96 0.26
N PRO A 123 3.64 -7.74 -0.56
CA PRO A 123 4.19 -8.95 -1.17
C PRO A 123 5.35 -8.64 -2.14
N GLN A 124 6.32 -9.54 -2.27
CA GLN A 124 7.54 -9.35 -3.07
C GLN A 124 7.78 -10.49 -4.06
N PHE A 125 6.73 -11.02 -4.66
CA PHE A 125 6.82 -12.15 -5.58
C PHE A 125 7.14 -11.68 -7.01
N LEU A 126 8.12 -12.32 -7.64
CA LEU A 126 8.49 -12.02 -9.02
C LEU A 126 7.34 -12.34 -9.99
N ASN A 127 7.13 -11.47 -10.97
CA ASN A 127 6.10 -11.61 -12.02
C ASN A 127 4.68 -11.81 -11.47
N ARG A 128 4.37 -11.22 -10.31
CA ARG A 128 3.06 -11.25 -9.68
C ARG A 128 2.58 -9.84 -9.39
N ALA A 129 1.27 -9.68 -9.37
CA ALA A 129 0.62 -8.45 -8.94
C ALA A 129 0.79 -8.32 -7.42
N ASN A 130 1.87 -7.67 -6.99
CA ASN A 130 2.22 -7.46 -5.59
C ASN A 130 1.39 -6.33 -4.97
N LYS A 131 0.07 -6.50 -4.90
CA LYS A 131 -0.81 -5.50 -4.28
C LYS A 131 -0.65 -5.57 -2.76
N PRO A 132 -0.42 -4.43 -2.08
CA PRO A 132 -0.37 -4.41 -0.63
C PRO A 132 -1.73 -4.70 0.01
N GLU A 133 -1.71 -5.39 1.15
CA GLU A 133 -2.87 -5.61 1.99
C GLU A 133 -2.72 -4.78 3.28
N ARG A 134 -3.69 -3.91 3.55
CA ARG A 134 -3.71 -3.01 4.71
C ARG A 134 -4.63 -3.56 5.79
N PHE A 135 -4.21 -3.46 7.05
CA PHE A 135 -4.94 -3.90 8.24
C PHE A 135 -4.95 -2.76 9.27
N THR A 136 -6.13 -2.33 9.71
CA THR A 136 -6.30 -1.36 10.79
C THR A 136 -6.54 -2.06 12.13
N LEU A 137 -6.44 -1.33 13.23
CA LEU A 137 -6.87 -1.84 14.54
C LEU A 137 -8.32 -2.38 14.54
N ASP A 138 -9.25 -1.71 13.86
CA ASP A 138 -10.65 -2.17 13.77
C ASP A 138 -10.77 -3.50 13.00
N ASP A 139 -9.94 -3.69 11.98
CA ASP A 139 -9.90 -4.96 11.26
C ASP A 139 -9.47 -6.12 12.14
N LEU A 140 -8.59 -5.87 13.11
CA LEU A 140 -8.18 -6.89 14.06
C LEU A 140 -9.31 -7.33 14.98
N LEU A 141 -10.47 -6.65 15.04
CA LEU A 141 -11.65 -7.16 15.74
C LEU A 141 -12.38 -8.25 14.93
N ASN A 142 -12.18 -8.30 13.61
CA ASN A 142 -12.73 -9.34 12.73
C ASN A 142 -11.84 -10.59 12.72
N ALA A 143 -12.45 -11.77 12.89
CA ALA A 143 -11.72 -13.04 12.94
C ALA A 143 -11.03 -13.41 11.62
N GLU A 144 -11.72 -13.27 10.48
CA GLU A 144 -11.17 -13.57 9.15
C GLU A 144 -9.97 -12.66 8.84
N ARG A 145 -10.05 -11.38 9.20
CA ARG A 145 -8.95 -10.42 9.02
C ARG A 145 -7.74 -10.78 9.88
N ARG A 146 -7.93 -11.24 11.11
CA ARG A 146 -6.84 -11.74 11.97
C ARG A 146 -6.24 -13.03 11.45
N ASP A 147 -7.06 -13.96 10.98
CA ASP A 147 -6.57 -15.21 10.39
C ASP A 147 -5.76 -14.92 9.13
N ARG A 148 -6.22 -13.98 8.30
CA ARG A 148 -5.48 -13.51 7.12
C ARG A 148 -4.13 -12.88 7.51
N LEU A 149 -4.10 -11.98 8.49
CA LEU A 149 -2.84 -11.39 8.96
C LEU A 149 -1.91 -12.46 9.58
N SER A 150 -2.47 -13.48 10.23
CA SER A 150 -1.68 -14.58 10.82
C SER A 150 -0.91 -15.40 9.79
N GLU A 151 -1.33 -15.40 8.51
CA GLU A 151 -0.62 -16.10 7.44
C GLU A 151 0.80 -15.57 7.22
N ILE A 152 1.13 -14.34 7.64
CA ILE A 152 2.51 -13.81 7.55
C ILE A 152 3.53 -14.71 8.28
N PHE A 153 3.10 -15.47 9.29
CA PHE A 153 3.94 -16.37 10.08
C PHE A 153 3.97 -17.81 9.56
N SER A 154 2.90 -18.27 8.90
CA SER A 154 2.71 -19.68 8.56
C SER A 154 2.76 -19.98 7.07
N ASN A 155 2.29 -19.04 6.24
CA ASN A 155 2.11 -19.21 4.80
C ASN A 155 2.25 -17.86 4.07
N PRO A 156 3.47 -17.28 3.98
CA PRO A 156 3.67 -16.01 3.30
C PRO A 156 3.29 -16.08 1.81
N ASP A 157 3.38 -17.25 1.18
CA ASP A 157 2.92 -17.51 -0.18
C ASP A 157 1.41 -17.31 -0.36
N GLY A 158 0.62 -17.33 0.72
CA GLY A 158 -0.81 -16.98 0.70
C GLY A 158 -1.08 -15.53 0.27
N PHE A 159 -0.09 -14.65 0.34
CA PHE A 159 -0.17 -13.26 -0.16
C PHE A 159 0.25 -13.13 -1.63
N LYS A 160 0.66 -14.23 -2.27
CA LYS A 160 1.00 -14.24 -3.68
C LYS A 160 -0.27 -14.13 -4.52
N SER A 161 -0.39 -13.06 -5.31
CA SER A 161 -1.50 -12.94 -6.25
C SER A 161 -1.47 -14.08 -7.27
N GLU A 162 -2.64 -14.58 -7.62
CA GLU A 162 -2.80 -15.49 -8.76
C GLU A 162 -2.53 -14.77 -10.09
N ARG A 163 -2.78 -13.45 -10.12
CA ARG A 163 -2.58 -12.63 -11.31
C ARG A 163 -1.12 -12.22 -11.45
N THR A 164 -0.62 -12.35 -12.67
CA THR A 164 0.67 -11.82 -13.08
C THR A 164 0.59 -10.32 -13.30
N THR A 165 1.73 -9.63 -13.23
CA THR A 165 1.84 -8.21 -13.58
C THR A 165 1.36 -7.97 -15.02
N GLU A 166 1.73 -8.86 -15.94
CA GLU A 166 1.33 -8.79 -17.35
C GLU A 166 -0.18 -8.90 -17.52
N GLU A 167 -0.84 -9.83 -16.82
CA GLU A 167 -2.31 -9.95 -16.87
C GLU A 167 -3.01 -8.70 -16.33
N VAL A 168 -2.48 -8.07 -15.28
CA VAL A 168 -3.02 -6.81 -14.77
C VAL A 168 -2.84 -5.70 -15.81
N THR A 169 -1.68 -5.57 -16.43
CA THR A 169 -1.43 -4.60 -17.52
C THR A 169 -2.34 -4.85 -18.72
N ARG A 170 -2.49 -6.10 -19.15
CA ARG A 170 -3.36 -6.49 -20.27
C ARG A 170 -4.83 -6.22 -19.96
N ALA A 171 -5.27 -6.51 -18.74
CA ALA A 171 -6.63 -6.21 -18.30
C ALA A 171 -6.90 -4.70 -18.32
N ALA A 172 -5.97 -3.88 -17.82
CA ALA A 172 -6.08 -2.43 -17.89
C ALA A 172 -6.16 -1.93 -19.35
N ALA A 173 -5.26 -2.40 -20.23
CA ALA A 173 -5.28 -2.04 -21.65
C ALA A 173 -6.60 -2.45 -22.34
N THR A 174 -7.16 -3.60 -21.97
CA THR A 174 -8.44 -4.08 -22.49
C THR A 174 -9.60 -3.17 -22.08
N GLU A 175 -9.62 -2.68 -20.84
CA GLU A 175 -10.64 -1.72 -20.39
C GLU A 175 -10.51 -0.36 -21.08
N PHE A 176 -9.29 0.12 -21.31
CA PHE A 176 -9.05 1.33 -22.11
C PHE A 176 -9.50 1.17 -23.56
N ALA A 177 -9.26 0.01 -24.18
CA ALA A 177 -9.74 -0.27 -25.54
C ALA A 177 -11.28 -0.28 -25.62
N LYS A 178 -11.96 -0.88 -24.63
CA LYS A 178 -13.43 -0.83 -24.54
C LYS A 178 -13.95 0.59 -24.37
N LEU A 179 -13.27 1.42 -23.58
CA LEU A 179 -13.64 2.83 -23.43
C LEU A 179 -13.49 3.58 -24.75
N ALA A 180 -12.39 3.36 -25.49
CA ALA A 180 -12.17 3.94 -26.80
C ALA A 180 -13.28 3.57 -27.81
N GLU A 181 -13.66 2.29 -27.87
CA GLU A 181 -14.77 1.85 -28.74
C GLU A 181 -16.09 2.53 -28.36
N ARG A 182 -16.42 2.60 -27.07
CA ARG A 182 -17.67 3.25 -26.62
C ARG A 182 -17.73 4.74 -26.96
N LEU A 183 -16.59 5.43 -26.95
CA LEU A 183 -16.52 6.83 -27.37
C LEU A 183 -16.78 6.96 -28.88
N ARG A 184 -16.16 6.09 -29.70
CA ARG A 184 -16.39 6.05 -31.15
C ARG A 184 -17.83 5.72 -31.52
N GLU A 185 -18.44 4.73 -30.87
CA GLU A 185 -19.85 4.36 -31.06
C GLU A 185 -20.81 5.51 -30.77
N ARG A 186 -20.42 6.43 -29.88
CA ARG A 186 -21.17 7.64 -29.54
C ARG A 186 -20.88 8.82 -30.47
N GLY A 187 -20.05 8.63 -31.49
CA GLY A 187 -19.72 9.65 -32.48
C GLY A 187 -18.60 10.62 -32.08
N ALA A 188 -17.80 10.30 -31.05
CA ALA A 188 -16.63 11.11 -30.71
C ALA A 188 -15.60 11.09 -31.85
N ASP A 189 -14.99 12.24 -32.13
CA ASP A 189 -13.88 12.31 -33.09
C ASP A 189 -12.70 11.43 -32.61
N PRO A 190 -12.03 10.66 -33.49
CA PRO A 190 -10.93 9.80 -33.10
C PRO A 190 -9.78 10.52 -32.38
N ALA A 191 -9.46 11.76 -32.77
CA ALA A 191 -8.42 12.54 -32.14
C ALA A 191 -8.85 13.00 -30.74
N ASP A 192 -10.09 13.49 -30.59
CA ASP A 192 -10.64 13.90 -29.30
C ASP A 192 -10.75 12.72 -28.32
N ALA A 193 -11.21 11.56 -28.80
CA ALA A 193 -11.29 10.35 -28.00
C ALA A 193 -9.89 9.88 -27.55
N ALA A 194 -8.90 9.90 -28.45
CA ALA A 194 -7.52 9.56 -28.10
C ALA A 194 -6.94 10.53 -27.07
N HIS A 195 -7.14 11.84 -27.27
CA HIS A 195 -6.66 12.89 -26.37
C HIS A 195 -7.27 12.77 -24.97
N PHE A 196 -8.59 12.51 -24.90
CA PHE A 196 -9.29 12.24 -23.66
C PHE A 196 -8.74 11.01 -22.93
N LEU A 197 -8.53 9.88 -23.62
CA LEU A 197 -7.97 8.67 -23.01
C LEU A 197 -6.55 8.88 -22.48
N ILE A 198 -5.71 9.64 -23.19
CA ILE A 198 -4.37 9.99 -22.73
C ILE A 198 -4.46 10.88 -21.47
N ARG A 199 -5.40 11.83 -21.40
CA ARG A 199 -5.65 12.63 -20.18
C ARG A 199 -6.06 11.75 -19.00
N LEU A 200 -6.96 10.78 -19.20
CA LEU A 200 -7.34 9.85 -18.13
C LEU A 200 -6.15 9.02 -17.65
N LEU A 201 -5.35 8.49 -18.58
CA LEU A 201 -4.14 7.74 -18.25
C LEU A 201 -3.13 8.60 -17.48
N PHE A 202 -2.97 9.86 -17.89
CA PHE A 202 -2.12 10.80 -17.18
C PHE A 202 -2.64 11.11 -15.78
N CYS A 203 -3.95 11.28 -15.59
CA CYS A 203 -4.53 11.51 -14.26
C CYS A 203 -4.30 10.32 -13.33
N LEU A 204 -4.44 9.07 -13.82
CA LEU A 204 -4.09 7.87 -13.05
C LEU A 204 -2.62 7.89 -12.62
N PHE A 205 -1.72 8.15 -13.58
CA PHE A 205 -0.29 8.23 -13.30
C PHE A 205 0.06 9.37 -12.34
N ALA A 206 -0.50 10.55 -12.55
CA ALA A 206 -0.23 11.75 -11.76
C ALA A 206 -0.72 11.61 -10.31
N GLU A 207 -1.80 10.87 -10.07
CA GLU A 207 -2.23 10.47 -8.72
C GLU A 207 -1.19 9.56 -8.06
N ASP A 208 -0.78 8.48 -8.75
CA ASP A 208 0.17 7.50 -8.22
C ASP A 208 1.55 8.09 -7.89
N VAL A 209 2.03 9.05 -8.68
CA VAL A 209 3.31 9.75 -8.44
C VAL A 209 3.15 11.03 -7.59
N GLN A 210 1.99 11.23 -6.97
CA GLN A 210 1.70 12.38 -6.08
C GLN A 210 1.89 13.77 -6.73
N LEU A 211 1.73 13.85 -8.05
CA LEU A 211 1.60 15.13 -8.77
C LEU A 211 0.20 15.73 -8.58
N LEU A 212 -0.82 14.86 -8.52
CA LEU A 212 -2.15 15.16 -8.01
C LEU A 212 -2.24 14.76 -6.52
N PRO A 213 -3.12 15.40 -5.74
CA PRO A 213 -3.43 14.95 -4.39
C PRO A 213 -3.88 13.49 -4.35
N ASP A 214 -3.42 12.76 -3.32
CA ASP A 214 -3.65 11.32 -3.17
C ASP A 214 -5.16 10.97 -3.22
N GLY A 215 -5.48 9.96 -4.02
CA GLY A 215 -6.84 9.46 -4.26
C GLY A 215 -7.83 10.49 -4.83
N LEU A 216 -7.42 11.67 -5.32
CA LEU A 216 -8.32 12.68 -5.87
C LEU A 216 -9.06 12.19 -7.12
N PHE A 217 -8.34 11.68 -8.11
CA PHE A 217 -8.91 11.18 -9.36
C PHE A 217 -9.70 9.88 -9.12
N THR A 218 -9.21 8.99 -8.25
CA THR A 218 -9.97 7.80 -7.84
C THR A 218 -11.32 8.18 -7.22
N ARG A 219 -11.34 9.18 -6.31
CA ARG A 219 -12.60 9.71 -5.73
C ARG A 219 -13.49 10.34 -6.79
N LEU A 220 -12.92 11.11 -7.72
CA LEU A 220 -13.65 11.76 -8.83
C LEU A 220 -14.38 10.73 -9.69
N VAL A 221 -13.68 9.69 -10.16
CA VAL A 221 -14.26 8.61 -10.97
C VAL A 221 -15.33 7.85 -10.18
N GLY A 222 -15.09 7.59 -8.88
CA GLY A 222 -16.08 6.99 -7.99
C GLY A 222 -17.37 7.82 -7.87
N GLN A 223 -17.26 9.15 -7.84
CA GLN A 223 -18.41 10.06 -7.84
C GLN A 223 -19.09 10.14 -9.21
N ALA A 224 -18.32 10.23 -10.30
CA ALA A 224 -18.85 10.22 -11.67
C ALA A 224 -19.66 8.95 -11.96
N LYS A 225 -19.24 7.79 -11.42
CA LYS A 225 -20.02 6.54 -11.47
C LYS A 225 -21.37 6.65 -10.76
N ARG A 226 -21.44 7.36 -9.63
CA ARG A 226 -22.68 7.58 -8.86
C ARG A 226 -23.56 8.66 -9.48
N GLN A 227 -22.97 9.64 -10.17
CA GLN A 227 -23.67 10.75 -10.81
C GLN A 227 -23.22 10.92 -12.29
N PRO A 228 -23.59 9.98 -13.19
CA PRO A 228 -23.11 9.98 -14.57
C PRO A 228 -23.42 11.27 -15.33
N THR A 229 -24.54 11.92 -15.03
CA THR A 229 -24.97 13.18 -15.66
C THR A 229 -24.05 14.37 -15.35
N HIS A 230 -23.23 14.29 -14.30
CA HIS A 230 -22.26 15.32 -13.92
C HIS A 230 -20.82 14.95 -14.28
N SER A 231 -20.58 13.75 -14.82
CA SER A 231 -19.23 13.21 -15.04
C SER A 231 -18.36 14.10 -15.93
N GLU A 232 -18.90 14.56 -17.06
CA GLU A 232 -18.24 15.50 -17.98
C GLU A 232 -17.80 16.77 -17.25
N ARG A 233 -18.74 17.47 -16.59
CA ARG A 233 -18.43 18.68 -15.83
C ARG A 233 -17.35 18.46 -14.76
N MET A 234 -17.41 17.33 -14.06
CA MET A 234 -16.42 16.99 -13.03
C MET A 234 -15.03 16.81 -13.61
N LEU A 235 -14.92 16.08 -14.73
CA LEU A 235 -13.66 15.88 -15.43
C LEU A 235 -13.14 17.17 -16.05
N SER A 236 -14.00 17.96 -16.71
CA SER A 236 -13.63 19.26 -17.27
C SER A 236 -13.09 20.22 -16.21
N THR A 237 -13.73 20.26 -15.04
CA THR A 237 -13.26 21.12 -13.94
C THR A 237 -11.86 20.71 -13.49
N LEU A 238 -11.59 19.40 -13.38
CA LEU A 238 -10.25 18.91 -13.06
C LEU A 238 -9.24 19.25 -14.17
N PHE A 239 -9.58 19.00 -15.43
CA PHE A 239 -8.69 19.29 -16.57
C PHE A 239 -8.38 20.78 -16.69
N GLY A 240 -9.36 21.66 -16.45
CA GLY A 240 -9.15 23.11 -16.39
C GLY A 240 -8.22 23.52 -15.24
N ALA A 241 -8.37 22.93 -14.06
CA ALA A 241 -7.46 23.15 -12.94
C ALA A 241 -6.04 22.63 -13.25
N MET A 242 -5.92 21.50 -13.95
CA MET A 242 -4.62 20.99 -14.41
C MET A 242 -4.01 21.88 -15.51
N SER A 243 -4.83 22.47 -16.38
CA SER A 243 -4.41 23.33 -17.50
C SER A 243 -3.94 24.72 -17.07
N LYS A 244 -4.42 25.26 -15.95
CA LYS A 244 -4.06 26.62 -15.50
C LYS A 244 -3.37 26.65 -14.13
N GLY A 245 -3.41 25.54 -13.41
CA GLY A 245 -3.24 25.55 -11.96
C GLY A 245 -4.44 26.17 -11.25
N GLY A 246 -4.60 25.89 -9.96
CA GLY A 246 -5.64 26.49 -9.13
C GLY A 246 -6.41 25.46 -8.31
N PHE A 247 -7.58 25.87 -7.82
CA PHE A 247 -8.36 25.03 -6.91
C PHE A 247 -9.30 24.09 -7.65
N PHE A 248 -9.26 22.82 -7.25
CA PHE A 248 -10.29 21.83 -7.55
C PHE A 248 -11.02 21.49 -6.24
N GLY A 249 -12.20 22.09 -6.04
CA GLY A 249 -12.86 22.06 -4.73
C GLY A 249 -11.99 22.75 -3.67
N SER A 250 -11.59 22.01 -2.64
CA SER A 250 -10.65 22.49 -1.61
C SER A 250 -9.19 22.16 -1.88
N GLU A 251 -8.90 21.39 -2.93
CA GLU A 251 -7.56 20.87 -3.23
C GLU A 251 -6.82 21.82 -4.19
N LEU A 252 -5.54 22.10 -3.92
CA LEU A 252 -4.72 22.94 -4.79
C LEU A 252 -4.02 22.07 -5.85
N ILE A 253 -4.30 22.34 -7.12
CA ILE A 253 -3.75 21.62 -8.28
C ILE A 253 -2.65 22.44 -8.93
N ARG A 254 -1.51 21.80 -9.21
CA ARG A 254 -0.40 22.40 -9.94
C ARG A 254 -0.77 22.57 -11.41
N HIS A 255 -0.16 23.56 -12.06
CA HIS A 255 -0.27 23.69 -13.51
C HIS A 255 0.58 22.61 -14.22
N PHE A 256 -0.05 21.87 -15.13
CA PHE A 256 0.56 20.80 -15.92
C PHE A 256 0.79 21.29 -17.36
N ASN A 257 2.05 21.60 -17.68
CA ASN A 257 2.46 22.03 -19.01
C ASN A 257 2.47 20.84 -20.00
N GLY A 258 2.61 21.13 -21.31
CA GLY A 258 3.06 20.12 -22.28
C GLY A 258 2.01 19.56 -23.24
N GLY A 259 1.14 20.41 -23.82
CA GLY A 259 0.27 20.03 -24.94
C GLY A 259 -0.95 19.17 -24.57
N LEU A 260 -0.85 18.41 -23.47
CA LEU A 260 -1.89 17.48 -23.05
C LEU A 260 -3.07 18.18 -22.36
N PHE A 261 -2.80 19.18 -21.50
CA PHE A 261 -3.82 19.99 -20.80
C PHE A 261 -3.82 21.43 -21.30
N ASN A 262 -4.11 21.64 -22.59
CA ASN A 262 -4.24 22.97 -23.18
C ASN A 262 -5.64 23.60 -23.00
N ASP A 263 -6.62 22.80 -22.57
CA ASP A 263 -8.00 23.17 -22.35
C ASP A 263 -8.65 22.26 -21.28
N ASP A 264 -9.93 22.48 -21.01
CA ASP A 264 -10.77 21.76 -20.05
C ASP A 264 -11.72 20.73 -20.70
N THR A 265 -11.52 20.38 -21.98
CA THR A 265 -12.45 19.49 -22.70
C THR A 265 -12.39 18.06 -22.15
N ALA A 266 -13.54 17.48 -21.82
CA ALA A 266 -13.65 16.14 -21.23
C ALA A 266 -14.78 15.32 -21.87
#